data_AF-A0A653C3N7-F1
#
_entry.id   AF-A0A653C3N7-F1
#
_cell.length_a   1.000
_cell.length_b   1.000
_cell.length_c   1.000
_cell.angle_alpha   90.00
_cell.angle_beta   90.00
_cell.angle_gamma   90.00
#
_symmetry.space_group_name_H-M   'P 1'
#
loop_
_entity.id
_entity.type
_entity.pdbx_description
1 polymer ?
#
loop_
_entity_poly.entity_id
_entity_poly.type
_entity_poly.pdbx_seq_one_letter_code
_entity_poly.pdbx_strand_id
1 'polypeptide(L)'
;MKIIHESGFTPEDHKQYRPVVYSNTIQSLVAILRAMPNLGISYGNNERESDGKMVFDVIQRMEDTEPFSEELLAAMKRLWSDPGVQECFGRSNEYQLNDSAK
;
A
#
# COMPACT_ATOMS: atom_id res chain seq x y z
N MET A 1 21.72 0.14 -15.30
CA MET A 1 21.15 1.44 -15.75
C MET A 1 20.74 1.30 -17.21
N LYS A 2 19.43 1.12 -17.45
CA LYS A 2 18.80 0.69 -18.71
C LYS A 2 18.10 1.84 -19.46
N ILE A 3 18.53 3.08 -19.24
CA ILE A 3 17.81 4.27 -19.75
C ILE A 3 18.52 4.94 -20.94
N ILE A 4 19.79 4.61 -21.22
CA ILE A 4 20.57 5.38 -22.21
C ILE A 4 20.72 4.72 -23.58
N HIS A 5 20.41 3.44 -23.75
CA HIS A 5 20.50 2.80 -25.06
C HIS A 5 19.46 1.71 -25.22
N GLU A 6 18.71 1.85 -26.31
CA GLU A 6 17.91 0.82 -26.99
C GLU A 6 16.50 0.56 -26.44
N SER A 7 15.53 1.08 -27.20
CA SER A 7 14.13 0.65 -27.31
C SER A 7 13.25 0.78 -26.06
N GLY A 8 12.32 1.72 -26.11
CA GLY A 8 11.33 1.97 -25.06
C GLY A 8 10.52 0.75 -24.65
N PHE A 9 9.94 0.84 -23.44
CA PHE A 9 9.16 -0.20 -22.78
C PHE A 9 8.19 -0.91 -23.73
N THR A 10 8.46 -2.19 -23.99
CA THR A 10 7.57 -3.10 -24.72
C THR A 10 6.27 -3.29 -23.93
N PRO A 11 5.08 -3.44 -24.57
CA PRO A 11 3.82 -3.73 -23.86
C PRO A 11 3.83 -5.00 -22.99
N GLU A 12 4.85 -5.86 -23.16
CA GLU A 12 5.11 -7.04 -22.34
C GLU A 12 5.68 -6.68 -20.96
N ASP A 13 6.52 -5.63 -20.85
CA ASP A 13 7.02 -5.08 -19.59
C ASP A 13 5.86 -4.50 -18.75
N HIS A 14 4.91 -3.82 -19.41
CA HIS A 14 3.70 -3.27 -18.80
C HIS A 14 2.79 -4.31 -18.12
N LYS A 15 2.88 -5.59 -18.51
CA LYS A 15 2.11 -6.68 -17.87
C LYS A 15 2.81 -7.22 -16.62
N GLN A 16 4.14 -7.16 -16.58
CA GLN A 16 4.94 -7.65 -15.45
C GLN A 16 5.01 -6.64 -14.29
N TYR A 17 4.88 -5.34 -14.56
CA TYR A 17 4.85 -4.34 -13.47
C TYR A 17 3.51 -4.25 -12.74
N ARG A 18 2.38 -4.58 -13.37
CA ARG A 18 1.05 -4.48 -12.73
C ARG A 18 0.99 -5.21 -11.38
N PRO A 19 1.30 -6.52 -11.29
CA PRO A 19 1.26 -7.24 -10.00
C PRO A 19 2.27 -6.67 -8.99
N VAL A 20 3.43 -6.19 -9.45
CA VAL A 20 4.44 -5.58 -8.58
C VAL A 20 3.96 -4.26 -8.00
N VAL A 21 3.30 -3.41 -8.79
CA VAL A 21 2.73 -2.14 -8.34
C VAL A 21 1.59 -2.38 -7.36
N TYR A 22 0.73 -3.37 -7.63
CA TYR A 22 -0.34 -3.75 -6.70
C TYR A 22 0.22 -4.21 -5.36
N SER A 23 1.18 -5.14 -5.40
CA SER A 23 1.84 -5.67 -4.21
C SER A 23 2.53 -4.56 -3.42
N ASN A 24 3.29 -3.68 -4.08
CA ASN A 24 3.95 -2.56 -3.41
C ASN A 24 2.94 -1.62 -2.73
N THR A 25 1.82 -1.31 -3.38
CA THR A 25 0.81 -0.39 -2.82
C THR A 25 0.18 -0.97 -1.55
N ILE A 26 -0.23 -2.25 -1.60
CA ILE A 26 -0.83 -2.93 -0.45
C ILE A 26 0.20 -3.09 0.67
N GLN A 27 1.41 -3.57 0.36
CA GLN A 27 2.46 -3.75 1.37
C GLN A 27 2.84 -2.44 2.05
N SER A 28 2.88 -1.34 1.31
CA SER A 28 3.17 -0.01 1.86
C SER A 28 2.07 0.44 2.81
N LEU A 29 0.81 0.28 2.42
CA LEU A 29 -0.31 0.60 3.31
C LEU A 29 -0.27 -0.26 4.58
N VAL A 30 -0.03 -1.56 4.44
CA VAL A 30 0.11 -2.49 5.58
C VAL A 30 1.25 -2.10 6.51
N ALA A 31 2.39 -1.65 5.98
CA ALA A 31 3.50 -1.17 6.79
C ALA A 31 3.09 0.03 7.65
N ILE A 32 2.36 1.00 7.07
CA ILE A 32 1.83 2.16 7.80
C ILE A 32 0.86 1.70 8.89
N LEU A 33 -0.10 0.82 8.55
CA LEU A 33 -1.09 0.31 9.50
C LEU A 33 -0.46 -0.48 10.66
N ARG A 34 0.62 -1.23 10.40
CA ARG A 34 1.39 -1.91 11.46
C ARG A 34 2.19 -0.94 12.32
N ALA A 35 2.67 0.16 11.75
CA ALA A 35 3.42 1.17 12.48
C ALA A 35 2.53 2.03 13.39
N MET A 36 1.26 2.26 13.02
CA MET A 36 0.29 3.04 13.80
C MET A 36 0.26 2.69 15.30
N PRO A 37 -0.01 1.43 15.71
CA PRO A 37 -0.03 1.07 17.13
C PRO A 37 1.35 1.17 17.80
N ASN A 38 2.44 0.99 17.05
CA ASN A 38 3.81 1.15 17.58
C ASN A 38 4.14 2.62 17.87
N LEU A 39 3.59 3.54 17.09
CA LEU A 39 3.75 4.99 17.25
C LEU A 39 2.71 5.60 18.20
N GLY A 40 1.77 4.79 18.72
CA GLY A 40 0.66 5.24 19.57
C GLY A 40 -0.43 6.01 18.81
N ILE A 41 -0.53 5.81 17.50
CA ILE A 41 -1.49 6.49 16.62
C ILE A 41 -2.69 5.58 16.42
N SER A 42 -3.87 6.11 16.70
CA SER A 42 -5.15 5.44 16.44
C SER A 42 -5.76 5.93 15.13
N TYR A 43 -6.66 5.13 14.54
CA TYR A 43 -7.46 5.59 13.41
C TYR A 43 -8.30 6.81 13.80
N GLY A 44 -8.47 7.75 12.86
CA GLY A 44 -9.39 8.87 13.03
C GLY A 44 -10.85 8.43 13.12
N ASN A 45 -11.20 7.35 12.42
CA ASN A 45 -12.52 6.71 12.53
C ASN A 45 -12.38 5.20 12.83
N ASN A 46 -13.11 4.71 13.84
CA ASN A 46 -13.13 3.30 14.24
C ASN A 46 -13.64 2.37 13.12
N GLU A 47 -14.45 2.89 12.18
CA GLU A 47 -14.87 2.12 10.99
C GLU A 47 -13.70 1.72 10.09
N ARG A 48 -12.56 2.43 10.17
CA ARG A 48 -11.34 2.12 9.39
C ARG A 48 -10.65 0.86 9.88
N GLU A 49 -10.93 0.38 11.09
CA GLU A 49 -10.38 -0.90 11.56
C GLU A 49 -10.83 -2.07 10.67
N SER A 50 -12.09 -2.04 10.22
CA SER A 50 -12.63 -3.02 9.28
C SER A 50 -11.93 -2.95 7.91
N ASP A 51 -11.69 -1.74 7.41
CA ASP A 51 -10.96 -1.52 6.16
C ASP A 51 -9.51 -2.01 6.28
N GLY A 52 -8.83 -1.73 7.40
CA GLY A 52 -7.47 -2.18 7.67
C GLY A 52 -7.39 -3.70 7.69
N LYS A 53 -8.34 -4.36 8.36
CA LYS A 53 -8.44 -5.83 8.40
C LYS A 53 -8.60 -6.44 7.01
N MET A 54 -9.38 -5.82 6.13
CA MET A 54 -9.52 -6.26 4.73
C MET A 54 -8.17 -6.23 4.00
N VAL A 55 -7.41 -5.14 4.14
CA VAL A 55 -6.06 -5.03 3.52
C VAL A 55 -5.09 -6.07 4.09
N PHE A 56 -5.15 -6.34 5.40
CA PHE A 56 -4.35 -7.41 6.03
C PHE A 56 -4.70 -8.80 5.51
N ASP A 57 -5.99 -9.11 5.35
CA ASP A 57 -6.48 -10.40 4.86
C ASP A 57 -5.98 -10.68 3.44
N VAL A 58 -5.97 -9.69 2.55
CA VAL A 58 -5.43 -9.81 1.17
C VAL A 58 -3.96 -10.23 1.19
N ILE A 59 -3.14 -9.59 2.05
CA ILE A 59 -1.73 -9.98 2.20
C ILE A 59 -1.59 -11.37 2.81
N GLN A 60 -2.43 -11.73 3.79
CA GLN A 60 -2.39 -13.08 4.37
C GLN A 60 -2.73 -14.18 3.37
N ARG A 61 -3.60 -13.88 2.40
CA ARG A 61 -3.99 -14.79 1.33
C ARG A 61 -3.04 -14.76 0.12
N MET A 62 -2.04 -13.87 0.13
CA MET A 62 -1.08 -13.66 -0.97
C MET A 62 -1.78 -13.23 -2.28
N GLU A 63 -2.94 -12.57 -2.16
CA GLU A 63 -3.74 -12.04 -3.27
C GLU A 63 -3.31 -10.60 -3.65
N ASP A 64 -2.19 -10.11 -3.10
CA ASP A 64 -1.69 -8.75 -3.31
C ASP A 64 -1.11 -8.50 -4.73
N THR A 65 -1.03 -9.54 -5.55
CA THR A 65 -0.62 -9.45 -6.96
C THR A 65 -1.81 -9.44 -7.93
N GLU A 66 -3.03 -9.64 -7.42
CA GLU A 66 -4.26 -9.66 -8.19
C GLU A 66 -4.84 -8.24 -8.36
N PRO A 67 -5.65 -7.99 -9.41
CA PRO A 67 -6.31 -6.70 -9.58
C PRO A 67 -7.20 -6.38 -8.38
N PHE A 68 -7.11 -5.15 -7.88
CA PHE A 68 -7.90 -4.70 -6.74
C PHE A 68 -9.41 -4.83 -7.02
N SER A 69 -10.11 -5.55 -6.16
CA SER A 69 -11.57 -5.50 -6.08
C SER A 69 -12.04 -4.08 -5.77
N GLU A 70 -13.23 -3.70 -6.25
CA GLU A 70 -13.79 -2.35 -6.00
C GLU A 70 -13.89 -2.04 -4.51
N GLU A 71 -14.23 -3.04 -3.69
CA GLU A 71 -14.27 -2.92 -2.23
C GLU A 71 -12.89 -2.66 -1.62
N LEU A 72 -11.86 -3.40 -2.05
CA LEU A 72 -10.48 -3.21 -1.58
C LEU A 72 -9.96 -1.83 -1.96
N LEU A 73 -10.20 -1.39 -3.20
CA LEU A 73 -9.79 -0.07 -3.65
C LEU A 73 -10.48 1.04 -2.85
N ALA A 74 -11.77 0.88 -2.55
CA ALA A 74 -12.52 1.81 -1.70
C ALA A 74 -11.98 1.84 -0.26
N ALA A 75 -11.69 0.65 0.32
CA ALA A 75 -11.07 0.52 1.64
C ALA A 75 -9.70 1.20 1.69
N MET A 76 -8.83 0.95 0.72
CA MET A 76 -7.51 1.58 0.62
C MET A 76 -7.60 3.11 0.52
N LYS A 77 -8.53 3.65 -0.30
CA LYS A 77 -8.76 5.10 -0.40
C LYS A 77 -9.26 5.69 0.92
N ARG A 78 -10.17 4.99 1.61
CA ARG A 78 -10.71 5.40 2.91
C ARG A 78 -9.64 5.39 4.01
N LEU A 79 -8.79 4.38 4.02
CA LEU A 79 -7.63 4.29 4.92
C LEU A 79 -6.64 5.41 4.62
N TRP A 80 -6.29 5.63 3.35
CA TRP A 80 -5.38 6.70 2.98
C TRP A 80 -5.88 8.09 3.37
N SER A 81 -7.20 8.33 3.26
CA SER A 81 -7.82 9.59 3.67
C SER A 81 -8.02 9.73 5.18
N ASP A 82 -7.72 8.70 5.97
CA ASP A 82 -7.84 8.76 7.44
C ASP A 82 -6.71 9.62 8.04
N PRO A 83 -7.03 10.54 8.96
CA PRO A 83 -6.02 11.44 9.53
C PRO A 83 -4.96 10.70 10.36
N GLY A 84 -5.32 9.60 11.03
CA GLY A 84 -4.35 8.79 11.78
C GLY A 84 -3.38 8.07 10.84
N VAL A 85 -3.86 7.58 9.71
CA VAL A 85 -3.01 6.97 8.67
C VAL A 85 -2.08 8.02 8.05
N GLN A 86 -2.58 9.21 7.72
CA GLN A 86 -1.76 10.31 7.20
C GLN A 86 -0.71 10.78 8.22
N GLU A 87 -1.05 10.86 9.51
CA GLU A 87 -0.12 11.18 10.58
C GLU A 87 1.00 10.14 10.68
N CYS A 88 0.65 8.86 10.66
CA CYS A 88 1.62 7.75 10.66
C CYS A 88 2.51 7.79 9.42
N PHE A 89 1.97 8.10 8.25
CA PHE A 89 2.74 8.26 7.01
C PHE A 89 3.72 9.43 7.09
N GLY A 90 3.34 10.57 7.69
CA GLY A 90 4.26 11.68 7.97
C GLY A 90 5.44 11.28 8.87
N ARG A 91 5.24 10.27 9.71
CA ARG A 91 6.27 9.66 10.58
C ARG A 91 6.94 8.42 9.97
N SER A 92 6.83 8.23 8.65
CA SER A 92 7.48 7.13 7.91
C SER A 92 9.01 7.08 8.04
N ASN A 93 9.66 8.12 8.56
CA ASN A 93 11.08 8.06 8.92
C ASN A 93 11.38 7.21 10.18
N GLU A 94 10.36 6.90 11.00
CA GLU A 94 10.51 6.11 12.24
C GLU A 94 10.33 4.61 12.03
N TYR A 95 9.93 4.18 10.83
CA TYR A 95 9.79 2.77 10.45
C TYR A 95 10.27 2.53 9.03
N GLN A 96 10.58 1.27 8.70
CA GLN A 96 10.96 0.92 7.32
C GLN A 96 9.72 0.90 6.42
N LEU A 97 9.41 2.04 5.80
CA LEU A 97 8.56 2.10 4.62
C LEU A 97 9.43 1.83 3.38
N ASN A 98 8.99 0.95 2.48
CA ASN A 98 9.71 0.70 1.23
C ASN A 98 9.90 2.01 0.46
N ASP A 99 11.11 2.27 -0.07
CA ASP A 99 11.47 3.53 -0.75
C ASP A 99 10.59 3.81 -2.00
N SER A 100 9.91 2.78 -2.52
CA SER A 100 8.93 2.89 -3.62
C SER A 100 7.57 3.47 -3.22
N ALA A 101 7.34 3.76 -1.95
CA ALA A 101 6.06 4.20 -1.38
C ALA A 101 6.05 5.69 -0.97
N LYS A 102 7.15 6.41 -1.23
CA LYS A 102 7.35 7.81 -0.86
C LYS A 102 6.78 8.76 -1.89
#